data_AF-A0A9P2P7L8-F1
#
_entry.id   AF-A0A9P2P7L8-F1
#
_cell.length_a   1.000
_cell.length_b   1.000
_cell.length_c   1.000
_cell.angle_alpha   90.00
_cell.angle_beta   90.00
_cell.angle_gamma   90.00
#
_symmetry.space_group_name_H-M   'P 1'
#
loop_
_entity.id
_entity.type
_entity.pdbx_description
1 polymer ?
#
loop_
_entity_poly.entity_id
_entity_poly.type
_entity_poly.pdbx_seq_one_letter_code
_entity_poly.pdbx_strand_id
1 'polypeptide(L)'
;MNYPKMLYKGDLIKFEFTTAVSEEHEEELKAVGWIEHSELGEPIQETDTIKDTSASDKGFVSLEEYEAILNERNEALTKITELEKVIKKGSAENIELHRQLRTKELEGQSADELKAILNERGVTFGARDSKPELVQLVLKSEQE
;
A
#
# COMPACT_ATOMS: atom_id res chain seq x y z
N MET A 1 -19.30 25.13 -58.56
CA MET A 1 -19.61 24.19 -57.46
C MET A 1 -18.31 23.61 -56.96
N ASN A 2 -18.00 23.77 -55.67
CA ASN A 2 -16.74 23.33 -55.07
C ASN A 2 -17.03 22.07 -54.23
N TYR A 3 -17.22 20.95 -54.92
CA TYR A 3 -17.26 19.62 -54.31
C TYR A 3 -15.91 18.93 -54.53
N PRO A 4 -15.44 18.11 -53.58
CA PRO A 4 -16.13 17.70 -52.36
C PRO A 4 -16.10 18.76 -51.25
N LYS A 5 -17.16 18.80 -50.42
CA LYS A 5 -17.26 19.67 -49.24
C LYS A 5 -17.21 18.84 -47.96
N MET A 6 -16.42 19.28 -46.99
CA MET A 6 -16.26 18.56 -45.71
C MET A 6 -17.27 19.10 -44.68
N LEU A 7 -18.01 18.18 -44.05
CA LEU A 7 -18.97 18.45 -42.98
C LEU A 7 -18.55 17.71 -41.71
N TYR A 8 -19.05 18.16 -40.57
CA TYR A 8 -18.58 17.78 -39.25
C TYR A 8 -19.73 17.47 -38.30
N LYS A 9 -19.45 16.66 -37.28
CA LYS A 9 -20.40 16.34 -36.20
C LYS A 9 -19.64 16.22 -34.88
N GLY A 10 -20.04 16.98 -33.87
CA GLY A 10 -19.36 17.03 -32.57
C GLY A 10 -19.15 18.47 -32.10
N ASP A 11 -18.05 18.71 -31.40
CA ASP A 11 -17.60 20.03 -30.93
C ASP A 11 -16.20 20.37 -31.47
N LEU A 12 -15.66 21.56 -31.20
CA LEU A 12 -14.33 21.97 -31.68
C LEU A 12 -13.14 21.13 -31.15
N ILE A 13 -13.33 20.25 -30.16
CA ILE A 13 -12.28 19.38 -29.60
C ILE A 13 -12.43 17.93 -30.10
N LYS A 14 -13.65 17.40 -30.10
CA LYS A 14 -14.00 16.04 -30.51
C LYS A 14 -15.08 16.12 -31.58
N PHE A 15 -14.64 15.96 -32.83
CA PHE A 15 -15.55 15.90 -33.97
C PHE A 15 -15.20 14.73 -34.91
N GLU A 16 -16.23 14.24 -35.58
CA GLU A 16 -16.14 13.39 -36.76
C GLU A 16 -16.31 14.25 -38.01
N PHE A 17 -15.80 13.80 -39.16
CA PHE A 17 -15.98 14.49 -40.45
C PHE A 17 -16.41 13.52 -41.56
N THR A 18 -17.16 14.04 -42.53
CA THR A 18 -17.57 13.35 -43.75
C THR A 18 -17.48 14.29 -44.95
N THR A 19 -17.53 13.77 -46.17
CA THR A 19 -17.46 14.56 -47.40
C THR A 19 -18.73 14.43 -48.24
N ALA A 20 -19.36 15.57 -48.53
CA ALA A 20 -20.42 15.68 -49.53
C ALA A 20 -19.78 15.74 -50.93
N VAL A 21 -20.30 14.94 -51.86
CA VAL A 21 -19.78 14.83 -53.25
C VAL A 21 -20.65 15.58 -54.26
N SER A 22 -21.85 16.00 -53.85
CA SER A 22 -22.81 16.79 -54.62
C SER A 22 -23.67 17.62 -53.66
N GLU A 23 -24.43 18.56 -54.21
CA GLU A 23 -25.37 19.40 -53.45
C GLU A 23 -26.48 18.58 -52.80
N GLU A 24 -27.05 17.62 -53.53
CA GLU A 24 -28.05 16.69 -53.01
C GLU A 24 -27.50 15.86 -51.83
N HIS A 25 -26.24 15.38 -51.93
CA HIS A 25 -25.60 14.64 -50.83
C HIS A 25 -25.29 15.55 -49.63
N GLU A 26 -24.99 16.83 -49.84
CA GLU A 26 -24.82 17.80 -48.76
C GLU A 26 -26.14 18.00 -47.98
N GLU A 27 -27.27 18.13 -48.68
CA GLU A 27 -28.60 18.27 -48.06
C GLU A 27 -28.99 17.04 -47.24
N GLU A 28 -28.73 15.83 -47.77
CA GLU A 28 -28.94 14.57 -47.03
C GLU A 28 -28.11 14.53 -45.75
N LEU A 29 -26.83 14.91 -45.82
CA LEU A 29 -25.94 14.92 -44.65
C LEU A 29 -26.35 15.99 -43.64
N LYS A 30 -26.75 17.19 -44.09
CA LYS A 30 -27.29 18.25 -43.23
C LYS A 30 -28.58 17.81 -42.53
N ALA A 31 -29.46 17.05 -43.20
CA ALA A 31 -30.66 16.48 -42.58
C ALA A 31 -30.36 15.47 -41.45
N VAL A 32 -29.21 14.79 -41.51
CA VAL A 32 -28.74 13.84 -40.47
C VAL A 32 -27.88 14.55 -39.39
N GLY A 33 -27.81 15.89 -39.45
CA GLY A 33 -27.16 16.73 -38.46
C GLY A 33 -25.65 16.90 -38.66
N TRP A 34 -25.15 16.73 -39.88
CA TRP A 34 -23.79 17.15 -40.25
C TRP A 34 -23.78 18.65 -40.58
N ILE A 35 -22.82 19.37 -40.03
CA ILE A 35 -22.75 20.84 -40.11
C ILE A 35 -21.40 21.31 -40.64
N GLU A 36 -21.27 22.59 -40.96
CA GLU A 36 -19.97 23.14 -41.38
C GLU A 36 -19.04 23.34 -40.18
N HIS A 37 -17.72 23.33 -40.39
CA HIS A 37 -16.76 23.49 -39.28
C HIS A 37 -17.00 24.78 -38.48
N SER A 38 -17.41 25.86 -39.14
CA SER A 38 -17.74 27.14 -38.50
C SER A 38 -18.98 27.09 -37.61
N GLU A 39 -19.80 26.05 -37.75
CA GLU A 39 -21.03 25.84 -37.00
C GLU A 39 -20.83 24.87 -35.82
N LEU A 40 -19.65 24.24 -35.71
CA LEU A 40 -19.30 23.44 -34.53
C LEU A 40 -19.37 24.32 -33.28
N GLY A 41 -20.15 23.86 -32.30
CA GLY A 41 -20.22 24.51 -31.01
C GLY A 41 -18.85 24.53 -30.34
N GLU A 42 -18.60 25.56 -29.54
CA GLU A 42 -17.53 25.48 -28.55
C GLU A 42 -17.71 24.21 -27.73
N PRO A 43 -16.62 23.52 -27.37
CA PRO A 43 -16.72 22.42 -26.44
C PRO A 43 -17.49 22.95 -25.24
N ILE A 44 -18.54 22.22 -24.85
CA ILE A 44 -19.13 22.43 -23.54
C ILE A 44 -18.00 22.10 -22.60
N GLN A 45 -17.26 23.12 -22.18
CA GLN A 45 -16.55 23.04 -20.92
C GLN A 45 -17.67 22.60 -19.99
N GLU A 46 -17.50 21.46 -19.34
CA GLU A 46 -18.03 21.33 -18.00
C GLU A 46 -17.41 22.51 -17.28
N THR A 47 -18.07 23.67 -17.42
CA THR A 47 -17.93 24.74 -16.49
C THR A 47 -18.33 24.00 -15.23
N ASP A 48 -17.34 23.79 -14.37
CA ASP A 48 -17.53 24.00 -12.94
C ASP A 48 -18.15 25.39 -12.78
N THR A 49 -19.39 25.55 -13.25
CA THR A 49 -20.36 26.41 -12.64
C THR A 49 -20.48 25.76 -11.29
N ILE A 50 -19.69 26.29 -10.36
CA ILE A 50 -19.97 26.29 -8.94
C ILE A 50 -21.37 26.90 -8.83
N LYS A 51 -22.36 26.06 -9.13
CA LYS A 51 -23.70 26.19 -8.66
C LYS A 51 -23.48 26.12 -7.16
N ASP A 52 -23.82 27.21 -6.48
CA ASP A 52 -24.10 27.25 -5.05
C ASP A 52 -25.09 26.12 -4.71
N THR A 53 -24.58 24.91 -4.68
CA THR A 53 -25.05 23.83 -3.86
C THR A 53 -24.10 23.88 -2.70
N SER A 54 -24.65 24.02 -1.52
CA SER A 54 -24.05 23.78 -0.21
C SER A 54 -23.45 22.36 -0.13
N ALA A 55 -22.47 22.08 -0.97
CA ALA A 55 -21.60 20.93 -0.96
C ALA A 55 -20.44 21.35 -0.09
N SER A 56 -20.67 21.28 1.22
CA SER A 56 -19.68 21.20 2.28
C SER A 56 -18.24 21.21 1.75
N ASP A 57 -17.60 22.38 1.78
CA ASP A 57 -16.18 22.62 1.53
C ASP A 57 -15.33 21.78 2.50
N LYS A 58 -15.19 20.49 2.18
CA LYS A 58 -14.50 19.46 2.99
C LYS A 58 -13.27 18.92 2.27
N GLY A 59 -12.87 19.55 1.16
CA GLY A 59 -11.81 19.07 0.28
C GLY A 59 -10.48 19.80 0.42
N PHE A 60 -10.46 20.99 1.03
CA PHE A 60 -9.27 21.84 1.09
C PHE A 60 -8.91 22.17 2.54
N VAL A 61 -7.73 21.74 2.97
CA VAL A 61 -7.09 22.18 4.22
C VAL A 61 -6.17 23.36 3.91
N SER A 62 -6.06 24.30 4.85
CA SER A 62 -5.11 25.41 4.71
C SER A 62 -3.66 24.89 4.65
N LEU A 63 -2.75 25.69 4.10
CA LEU A 63 -1.33 25.34 4.04
C LEU A 63 -0.76 25.14 5.45
N GLU A 64 -1.16 25.99 6.39
CA GLU A 64 -0.78 25.92 7.78
C GLU A 64 -1.26 24.62 8.45
N GLU A 65 -2.51 24.20 8.20
CA GLU A 65 -3.04 22.91 8.70
C GLU A 65 -2.29 21.72 8.07
N TYR A 66 -1.98 21.80 6.78
CA TYR A 66 -1.22 20.76 6.09
C TYR A 66 0.21 20.62 6.64
N GLU A 67 0.91 21.73 6.87
CA GLU A 67 2.23 21.75 7.48
C GLU A 67 2.22 21.21 8.92
N ALA A 68 1.20 21.57 9.70
CA ALA A 68 1.01 21.02 11.05
C ALA A 68 0.84 19.50 11.02
N ILE A 69 -0.03 18.98 10.14
CA ILE A 69 -0.24 17.54 9.97
C ILE A 69 1.05 16.82 9.53
N LEU A 70 1.81 17.43 8.61
CA LEU A 70 3.09 16.86 8.17
C LEU A 70 4.10 16.78 9.31
N ASN A 71 4.19 17.82 10.14
CA ASN A 71 5.09 17.84 11.29
C ASN A 71 4.69 16.78 12.33
N GLU A 72 3.42 16.72 12.71
CA GLU A 72 2.90 15.69 13.63
C GLU A 72 3.16 14.28 13.09
N ARG A 73 2.92 14.05 11.80
CA ARG A 73 3.21 12.76 11.15
C ARG A 73 4.69 12.43 11.22
N ASN A 74 5.58 13.39 10.96
CA ASN A 74 7.01 13.16 11.01
C ASN A 74 7.49 12.87 12.44
N GLU A 75 6.99 13.58 13.44
CA GLU A 75 7.27 13.31 14.86
C GLU A 75 6.74 11.94 15.31
N ALA A 76 5.56 11.55 14.83
CA ALA A 76 5.02 10.21 15.09
C ALA A 76 5.93 9.12 14.47
N LEU A 77 6.40 9.33 13.24
CA LEU A 77 7.30 8.39 12.56
C LEU A 77 8.65 8.24 13.26
N THR A 78 9.24 9.34 13.74
CA THR A 78 10.50 9.26 14.51
C THR A 78 10.29 8.50 15.81
N LYS A 79 9.20 8.77 16.53
CA LYS A 79 8.86 8.05 17.77
C LYS A 79 8.60 6.57 17.55
N ILE A 80 7.90 6.20 16.48
CA ILE A 80 7.69 4.79 16.10
C ILE A 80 9.04 4.11 15.87
N THR A 81 9.93 4.74 15.10
CA THR A 81 11.26 4.19 14.82
C THR A 81 12.08 3.98 16.09
N GLU A 82 12.03 4.91 17.03
CA GLU A 82 12.70 4.78 18.33
C GLU A 82 12.11 3.66 19.18
N LEU A 83 10.78 3.56 19.25
CA LEU A 83 10.09 2.49 19.98
C LEU A 83 10.41 1.11 19.40
N GLU A 84 10.42 0.96 18.07
CA GLU A 84 10.81 -0.29 17.41
C GLU A 84 12.23 -0.69 17.76
N LYS A 85 13.16 0.27 17.83
CA LYS A 85 14.54 0.02 18.26
C LYS A 85 14.60 -0.46 19.71
N VAL A 86 13.85 0.17 20.61
CA VAL A 86 13.78 -0.23 22.02
C VAL A 86 13.17 -1.63 22.16
N ILE A 87 12.07 -1.91 21.45
CA ILE A 87 11.42 -3.22 21.46
C ILE A 87 12.37 -4.30 20.94
N LYS A 88 13.05 -4.06 19.82
CA LYS A 88 14.02 -5.00 19.25
C LYS A 88 15.16 -5.29 20.22
N LYS A 89 15.72 -4.25 20.85
CA LYS A 89 16.78 -4.39 21.84
C LYS A 89 16.28 -5.15 23.08
N GLY A 90 15.16 -4.74 23.64
CA GLY A 90 14.56 -5.35 24.82
C GLY A 90 14.16 -6.81 24.58
N SER A 91 13.65 -7.14 23.38
CA SER A 91 13.35 -8.52 22.98
C SER A 91 14.61 -9.38 22.91
N ALA A 92 15.69 -8.87 22.30
CA ALA A 92 16.97 -9.59 22.25
C ALA A 92 17.55 -9.82 23.65
N GLU A 93 17.54 -8.80 24.51
CA GLU A 93 17.99 -8.90 25.90
C GLU A 93 17.13 -9.87 26.70
N ASN A 94 15.81 -9.85 26.51
CA ASN A 94 14.88 -10.74 27.19
C ASN A 94 15.10 -12.21 26.80
N ILE A 95 15.27 -12.49 25.50
CA ILE A 95 15.60 -13.85 25.01
C ILE A 95 16.90 -14.35 25.66
N GLU A 96 17.94 -13.52 25.70
CA GLU A 96 19.22 -13.90 26.31
C GLU A 96 19.11 -14.10 27.83
N LEU A 97 18.36 -13.25 28.54
CA LEU A 97 18.10 -13.43 29.97
C LEU A 97 17.33 -14.72 30.26
N HIS A 98 16.31 -15.04 29.45
CA HIS A 98 15.60 -16.31 29.58
C HIS A 98 16.52 -17.50 29.32
N ARG A 99 17.40 -17.42 28.31
CA ARG A 99 18.40 -18.45 28.02
C ARG A 99 19.36 -18.65 29.20
N GLN A 100 19.85 -17.57 29.80
CA GLN A 100 20.74 -17.64 30.96
C GLN A 100 20.04 -18.20 32.20
N LEU A 101 18.80 -17.76 32.46
CA LEU A 101 17.99 -18.26 33.56
C LEU A 101 17.75 -19.76 33.41
N ARG A 102 17.35 -20.18 32.21
CA ARG A 102 17.13 -21.59 31.89
C ARG A 102 18.39 -22.44 32.00
N THR A 103 19.53 -21.92 31.57
CA THR A 103 20.82 -22.59 31.75
C THR A 103 21.10 -22.87 33.24
N LYS A 104 20.89 -21.87 34.11
CA LYS A 104 21.09 -22.04 35.56
C LYS A 104 20.11 -23.03 36.19
N GLU A 105 18.85 -23.05 35.73
CA GLU A 105 17.87 -24.05 36.17
C GLU A 105 18.33 -25.47 35.84
N LEU A 106 18.79 -25.69 34.60
CA LEU A 106 19.25 -26.99 34.13
C LEU A 106 20.58 -27.42 34.78
N GLU A 107 21.48 -26.47 35.09
CA GLU A 107 22.69 -26.74 35.87
C GLU A 107 22.39 -27.26 37.27
N GLY A 108 21.25 -26.86 37.85
CA GLY A 108 20.76 -27.37 39.14
C GLY A 108 20.22 -28.80 39.09
N GLN A 109 19.82 -29.30 37.92
CA GLN A 109 19.22 -30.62 37.75
C GLN A 109 20.27 -31.74 37.69
N SER A 110 19.86 -32.96 38.03
CA SER A 110 20.65 -34.18 37.85
C SER A 110 20.73 -34.60 36.38
N ALA A 111 21.71 -35.44 36.05
CA ALA A 111 21.82 -35.98 34.68
C ALA A 111 20.60 -36.81 34.28
N ASP A 112 19.95 -37.51 35.23
CA ASP A 112 18.78 -38.33 34.95
C ASP A 112 17.53 -37.48 34.67
N GLU A 113 17.37 -36.36 35.38
CA GLU A 113 16.30 -35.37 35.11
C GLU A 113 16.48 -34.72 33.73
N LEU A 114 17.71 -34.35 33.35
CA LEU A 114 17.99 -33.80 32.01
C LEU A 114 17.66 -34.81 30.90
N LYS A 115 18.00 -36.09 31.10
CA LYS A 115 17.64 -37.17 30.16
C LYS A 115 16.13 -37.38 30.07
N ALA A 116 15.40 -37.26 31.19
CA ALA A 116 13.95 -37.33 31.19
C ALA A 116 13.33 -36.21 30.35
N ILE A 117 13.80 -34.97 30.51
CA ILE A 117 13.36 -33.81 29.70
C ILE A 117 13.65 -34.04 28.21
N LEU A 118 14.83 -34.55 27.87
CA LEU A 118 15.20 -34.86 26.49
C LEU A 118 14.33 -35.97 25.89
N ASN A 119 14.03 -37.02 26.67
CA ASN A 119 13.13 -38.09 26.25
C ASN A 119 11.70 -37.58 26.02
N GLU A 120 11.17 -36.73 26.90
CA GLU A 120 9.85 -36.11 26.74
C GLU A 120 9.75 -35.29 25.45
N ARG A 121 10.86 -34.66 25.05
CA ARG A 121 10.99 -33.87 23.82
C ARG A 121 11.32 -34.71 22.59
N GLY A 122 11.53 -36.02 22.73
CA GLY A 122 11.94 -36.89 21.64
C GLY A 122 13.35 -36.61 21.10
N VAL A 123 14.22 -36.00 21.91
CA VAL A 123 15.58 -35.63 21.51
C VAL A 123 16.56 -36.72 21.96
N THR A 124 17.34 -37.25 21.01
CA THR A 124 18.32 -38.32 21.29
C THR A 124 19.58 -37.78 21.96
N PHE A 125 20.11 -38.51 22.93
CA PHE A 125 21.38 -38.22 23.59
C PHE A 125 22.24 -39.49 23.73
N GLY A 126 23.55 -39.31 23.89
CA GLY A 126 24.48 -40.40 24.14
C GLY A 126 24.41 -40.91 25.59
N ALA A 127 24.57 -42.22 25.79
CA ALA A 127 24.56 -42.82 27.12
C ALA A 127 25.68 -42.29 28.05
N ARG A 128 26.78 -41.78 27.46
CA ARG A 128 27.95 -41.23 28.15
C ARG A 128 28.04 -39.71 28.05
N ASP A 129 27.02 -39.04 27.52
CA ASP A 129 27.01 -37.59 27.44
C ASP A 129 27.15 -37.01 28.85
N SER A 130 28.08 -36.07 28.95
CA SER A 130 28.32 -35.33 30.17
C SER A 130 27.14 -34.43 30.50
N LYS A 131 26.95 -34.12 31.78
CA LYS A 131 25.92 -33.17 32.22
C LYS A 131 25.90 -31.86 31.40
N PRO A 132 27.03 -31.18 31.12
CA PRO A 132 27.00 -29.97 30.30
C PRO A 132 26.56 -30.23 28.84
N GLU A 133 26.86 -31.39 28.25
CA GLU A 133 26.37 -31.75 26.91
C GLU A 133 24.84 -31.93 26.93
N LEU A 134 24.29 -32.60 27.93
CA LEU A 134 22.84 -32.75 28.10
C LEU A 134 22.13 -31.41 28.28
N VAL A 135 22.70 -30.48 29.07
CA VAL A 135 22.16 -29.12 29.23
C VAL A 135 22.12 -28.38 27.88
N GLN A 136 23.19 -28.43 27.09
CA GLN A 136 23.21 -27.79 25.77
C GLN A 136 22.18 -28.41 24.83
N LEU A 137 21.96 -29.72 24.93
CA LEU A 137 21.02 -30.45 24.10
C LEU A 137 19.57 -30.04 24.42
N VAL A 138 19.25 -29.89 25.72
CA VAL A 138 17.96 -29.37 26.17
C VAL A 138 17.74 -27.95 25.67
N LEU A 139 18.73 -27.06 25.86
CA LEU A 139 18.63 -25.65 25.42
C LEU A 139 18.43 -25.52 23.91
N LYS A 140 19.10 -26.35 23.10
CA LYS A 140 18.91 -26.35 21.64
C LYS A 140 17.50 -26.79 21.26
N SER A 141 16.99 -27.83 21.92
CA SER A 141 15.62 -28.32 21.68
C SER A 141 14.51 -27.36 22.15
N GLU A 142 14.85 -26.30 22.88
CA GLU A 142 13.92 -25.24 23.31
C GLU A 142 13.87 -24.05 22.33
N GLN A 143 14.78 -24.01 21.36
CA GLN A 143 14.92 -22.91 20.40
C GLN A 143 14.35 -23.23 19.02
N GLU A 144 13.96 -24.49 18.78
CA GLU A 144 13.23 -24.95 17.58
C GLU A 144 11.72 -24.87 17.79
#